data_AF-A0A6A5WI49-F1
#
_entry.id   AF-A0A6A5WI49-F1
#
_cell.length_a   1.000
_cell.length_b   1.000
_cell.length_c   1.000
_cell.angle_alpha   90.00
_cell.angle_beta   90.00
_cell.angle_gamma   90.00
#
_symmetry.space_group_name_H-M   'P 1'
#
loop_
_entity.id
_entity.type
_entity.pdbx_description
1 polymer ?
#
loop_
_entity_poly.entity_id
_entity_poly.type
_entity_poly.pdbx_seq_one_letter_code
_entity_poly.pdbx_strand_id
1 'polypeptide(L)'
;TIVFLTGTFTEPTYFNSVATAFKKVGYSTIYASVPSLNLKDLSRASTLKDAEYVQNNSLLPLLKGRKDIIIFTYSYRGVVRGATIVGLSK
;
A
#
# COMPACT_ATOMS: atom_id res chain seq x y z
N THR A 1 8.58 -8.91 -1.84
CA THR A 1 7.16 -8.79 -1.46
C THR A 1 6.49 -7.75 -2.31
N ILE A 2 5.34 -8.07 -2.90
CA ILE A 2 4.49 -7.11 -3.61
C ILE A 2 3.51 -6.48 -2.61
N VAL A 3 3.45 -5.16 -2.55
CA VAL A 3 2.52 -4.41 -1.70
C VAL A 3 1.52 -3.71 -2.61
N PHE A 4 0.24 -4.06 -2.48
CA PHE A 4 -0.84 -3.44 -3.24
C PHE A 4 -1.48 -2.30 -2.46
N LEU A 5 -1.60 -1.15 -3.12
CA LEU A 5 -2.30 0.05 -2.64
C LEU A 5 -3.44 0.38 -3.62
N THR A 6 -4.68 0.12 -3.20
CA THR A 6 -5.87 0.39 -4.02
C THR A 6 -6.31 1.85 -3.95
N GLY A 7 -6.76 2.36 -5.10
CA GLY A 7 -7.38 3.67 -5.24
C GLY A 7 -8.60 3.86 -4.34
N THR A 8 -9.09 5.10 -4.27
CA THR A 8 -10.31 5.45 -3.55
C THR A 8 -11.50 4.61 -4.06
N PHE A 9 -12.41 4.22 -3.16
CA PHE A 9 -13.61 3.42 -3.46
C PHE A 9 -13.35 2.02 -4.05
N THR A 10 -12.13 1.50 -3.90
CA THR A 10 -11.77 0.18 -4.41
C THR A 10 -11.32 -0.71 -3.26
N GLU A 11 -12.06 -1.79 -3.02
CA GLU A 11 -11.69 -2.80 -2.05
C GLU A 11 -10.33 -3.43 -2.42
N PRO A 12 -9.49 -3.80 -1.44
CA PRO A 12 -8.20 -4.43 -1.70
C PRO A 12 -8.29 -5.66 -2.62
N THR A 13 -9.41 -6.37 -2.59
CA THR A 13 -9.71 -7.54 -3.43
C THR A 13 -9.64 -7.27 -4.93
N TYR A 14 -9.65 -6.01 -5.37
CA TYR A 14 -9.45 -5.62 -6.76
C TYR A 14 -8.20 -6.23 -7.40
N PHE A 15 -7.12 -6.42 -6.65
CA PHE A 15 -5.91 -7.07 -7.18
C PHE A 15 -5.87 -8.60 -7.02
N ASN A 16 -6.95 -9.27 -6.62
CA ASN A 16 -6.90 -10.72 -6.34
C ASN A 16 -6.38 -11.57 -7.51
N SER A 17 -6.77 -11.25 -8.75
CA SER A 17 -6.27 -11.93 -9.94
C SER A 17 -4.75 -11.73 -10.11
N VAL A 18 -4.28 -10.49 -9.98
CA VAL A 18 -2.87 -10.11 -10.09
C VAL A 18 -2.05 -10.71 -8.94
N ALA A 19 -2.55 -10.63 -7.71
CA ALA A 19 -1.92 -11.20 -6.54
C ALA A 19 -1.79 -12.73 -6.67
N THR A 20 -2.80 -13.40 -7.21
CA THR A 20 -2.75 -14.84 -7.48
C THR A 20 -1.67 -15.17 -8.50
N ALA A 21 -1.52 -14.38 -9.57
CA ALA A 21 -0.45 -14.56 -10.54
C ALA A 21 0.95 -14.42 -9.91
N PHE A 22 1.17 -13.39 -9.08
CA PHE A 22 2.43 -13.20 -8.37
C PHE A 22 2.74 -14.33 -7.37
N LYS A 23 1.74 -14.79 -6.62
CA LYS A 23 1.90 -15.93 -5.70
C LYS A 23 2.30 -17.21 -6.44
N LYS A 24 1.74 -17.48 -7.62
CA LYS A 24 2.06 -18.66 -8.43
C LYS A 24 3.54 -18.73 -8.82
N VAL A 25 4.20 -17.60 -9.00
CA VAL A 25 5.63 -17.53 -9.35
C VAL A 25 6.53 -17.26 -8.13
N GLY A 26 6.01 -17.43 -6.90
CA GLY A 26 6.79 -17.38 -5.67
C GLY A 26 6.88 -16.03 -4.97
N TYR A 27 6.21 -14.97 -5.47
CA TYR A 27 6.18 -13.69 -4.77
C TYR A 27 5.10 -13.67 -3.68
N SER A 28 5.51 -13.27 -2.46
CA SER A 28 4.55 -12.89 -1.42
C SER A 28 3.84 -11.59 -1.78
N THR A 29 2.56 -11.50 -1.46
CA THR A 29 1.73 -10.32 -1.72
C THR A 29 1.02 -9.87 -0.45
N ILE A 30 0.94 -8.57 -0.22
CA ILE A 30 0.12 -7.98 0.84
C ILE A 30 -0.76 -6.86 0.29
N TYR A 31 -1.87 -6.62 0.98
CA TYR A 31 -2.76 -5.50 0.72
C TYR A 31 -2.57 -4.46 1.81
N ALA A 32 -2.13 -3.27 1.44
CA ALA A 32 -2.04 -2.16 2.38
C ALA A 32 -3.36 -1.41 2.43
N SER A 33 -3.86 -1.19 3.65
CA SER A 33 -5.00 -0.33 3.90
C SER A 33 -4.54 1.06 4.32
N VAL A 34 -5.48 1.99 4.28
CA VAL A 34 -5.28 3.43 4.48
C VAL A 34 -6.50 3.97 5.23
N PRO A 35 -6.29 4.83 6.24
CA PRO A 35 -7.38 5.39 7.03
C PRO A 35 -8.46 6.10 6.20
N SER A 36 -8.10 6.72 5.07
CA SER A 36 -9.06 7.44 4.23
C SER A 36 -10.00 6.55 3.41
N LEU A 37 -9.80 5.22 3.36
CA LEU A 37 -10.51 4.35 2.41
C LEU A 37 -12.03 4.35 2.59
N ASN A 38 -12.54 4.61 3.79
CA ASN A 38 -13.98 4.58 4.12
C ASN A 38 -14.36 5.58 5.23
N LEU A 39 -13.84 6.81 5.17
CA LEU A 39 -14.19 7.83 6.17
C LEU A 39 -15.63 8.30 6.00
N LYS A 40 -16.39 8.34 7.11
CA LYS A 40 -17.72 8.98 7.15
C LYS A 40 -17.66 10.49 6.93
N ASP A 41 -16.56 11.10 7.37
CA ASP A 41 -16.29 12.53 7.22
C ASP A 41 -15.07 12.73 6.31
N LEU A 42 -15.33 13.14 5.07
CA LEU A 42 -14.32 13.32 4.03
C LEU A 42 -13.36 14.48 4.32
N SER A 43 -13.75 15.44 5.17
CA SER A 43 -12.86 16.56 5.55
C SER A 43 -11.61 16.08 6.32
N ARG A 44 -11.67 14.87 6.86
CA ARG A 44 -10.58 14.23 7.60
C ARG A 44 -9.63 13.41 6.72
N ALA A 45 -9.92 13.28 5.42
CA ALA A 45 -9.05 12.57 4.49
C ALA A 45 -7.71 13.31 4.35
N SER A 46 -6.60 12.60 4.51
CA SER A 46 -5.26 13.18 4.42
C SER A 46 -4.31 12.18 3.80
N THR A 47 -3.70 12.57 2.67
CA THR A 47 -2.67 11.76 2.00
C THR A 47 -1.44 11.56 2.86
N LEU A 48 -1.08 12.55 3.69
CA LEU A 48 0.04 12.45 4.62
C LEU A 48 -0.22 11.39 5.69
N LYS A 49 -1.39 11.43 6.35
CA LYS A 49 -1.76 10.42 7.36
C LYS A 49 -1.87 9.02 6.76
N ASP A 50 -2.39 8.91 5.54
CA ASP A 50 -2.41 7.63 4.84
C ASP A 50 -0.99 7.11 4.56
N ALA A 51 -0.10 8.00 4.15
CA ALA A 51 1.28 7.64 3.83
C ALA A 51 2.05 7.17 5.07
N GLU A 52 1.93 7.89 6.18
CA GLU A 52 2.49 7.54 7.48
C GLU A 52 1.92 6.20 7.97
N TYR A 53 0.62 5.99 7.83
CA TYR A 53 -0.03 4.73 8.23
C TYR A 53 0.53 3.54 7.45
N VAL A 54 0.62 3.65 6.12
CA VAL A 54 1.16 2.58 5.27
C VAL A 54 2.64 2.33 5.57
N GLN A 55 3.42 3.40 5.78
CA GLN A 55 4.83 3.29 6.09
C GLN A 55 5.04 2.50 7.38
N ASN A 56 4.34 2.90 8.45
CA ASN A 56 4.50 2.30 9.78
C ASN A 56 3.91 0.89 9.90
N ASN A 57 2.76 0.63 9.27
CA ASN A 57 2.03 -0.62 9.48
C ASN A 57 2.30 -1.66 8.39
N SER A 58 2.74 -1.26 7.19
CA SER A 58 2.98 -2.19 6.07
C SER A 58 4.45 -2.25 5.66
N LEU A 59 5.11 -1.11 5.41
CA LEU A 59 6.45 -1.12 4.83
C LEU A 59 7.57 -1.39 5.85
N LEU A 60 7.60 -0.65 6.96
CA LEU A 60 8.66 -0.79 7.97
C LEU A 60 8.76 -2.22 8.55
N PRO A 61 7.65 -2.92 8.86
CA PRO A 61 7.73 -4.32 9.30
C PRO A 61 8.37 -5.25 8.25
N LEU A 62 8.08 -5.04 6.97
CA LEU A 62 8.65 -5.83 5.87
C LEU A 62 10.15 -5.53 5.66
N LEU A 63 10.53 -4.24 5.75
CA LEU A 63 11.93 -3.81 5.62
C LEU A 63 12.80 -4.31 6.77
N LYS A 64 12.29 -4.30 8.01
CA LYS A 64 12.97 -4.89 9.17
C LYS A 64 13.23 -6.39 8.98
N GLY A 65 12.34 -7.08 8.27
CA GLY A 65 12.53 -8.47 7.85
C GLY A 65 13.50 -8.66 6.67
N ARG A 66 14.23 -7.61 6.25
CA ARG A 66 15.15 -7.60 5.10
C ARG A 66 14.53 -8.07 3.79
N LYS A 67 13.23 -7.82 3.60
CA LYS A 67 12.53 -8.16 2.35
C LYS A 67 12.60 -7.00 1.37
N ASP A 68 12.93 -7.30 0.12
CA ASP A 68 12.73 -6.34 -0.96
C ASP A 68 11.23 -6.11 -1.20
N ILE A 69 10.87 -4.86 -1.49
CA ILE A 69 9.48 -4.43 -1.61
C ILE A 69 9.25 -3.79 -2.97
N ILE A 70 8.23 -4.26 -3.68
CA ILE A 70 7.70 -3.61 -4.88
C ILE A 70 6.30 -3.11 -4.53
N ILE A 71 6.06 -1.81 -4.72
CA ILE A 71 4.77 -1.20 -4.42
C ILE A 71 3.98 -1.02 -5.72
N PHE A 72 2.85 -1.72 -5.83
CA PHE A 72 1.87 -1.55 -6.90
C PHE A 72 0.76 -0.62 -6.44
N THR A 73 0.59 0.50 -7.13
CA THR A 73 -0.42 1.51 -6.82
C THR A 73 -1.35 1.75 -7.99
N TYR A 74 -2.63 1.92 -7.71
CA TYR A 74 -3.61 2.30 -8.71
C TYR A 74 -4.24 3.67 -8.39
N SER A 75 -4.41 4.48 -9.44
CA SER A 75 -5.10 5.77 -9.39
C SER A 75 -4.52 6.70 -8.31
N TYR A 76 -5.37 7.36 -7.54
CA TYR A 76 -5.06 8.34 -6.49
C TYR A 76 -3.95 7.91 -5.52
N ARG A 77 -3.77 6.60 -5.28
CA ARG A 77 -2.70 6.11 -4.39
C ARG A 77 -1.28 6.29 -4.94
N GLY A 78 -1.11 6.70 -6.20
CA GLY A 78 0.20 7.15 -6.69
C GLY A 78 0.77 8.30 -5.84
N VAL A 79 -0.08 9.21 -5.35
CA VAL A 79 0.32 10.33 -4.48
C VAL A 79 0.78 9.81 -3.11
N VAL A 80 0.00 8.89 -2.51
CA VAL A 80 0.32 8.28 -1.21
C VAL A 80 1.63 7.50 -1.29
N ARG A 81 1.85 6.74 -2.37
CA ARG A 81 3.08 5.97 -2.59
C ARG A 81 4.33 6.83 -2.43
N GLY A 82 4.35 7.99 -3.08
CA GLY A 82 5.51 8.88 -3.09
C GLY A 82 5.89 9.31 -1.67
N ALA A 83 4.90 9.70 -0.87
CA ALA A 83 5.11 10.10 0.52
C ALA A 83 5.51 8.92 1.44
N THR A 84 4.95 7.72 1.22
CA THR A 84 5.23 6.54 2.06
C THR A 84 6.68 6.05 1.95
N ILE A 85 7.37 6.32 0.83
CA ILE A 85 8.76 5.87 0.62
C ILE A 85 9.83 6.89 1.01
N VAL A 86 9.43 8.10 1.41
CA VAL A 86 10.38 9.14 1.85
C VAL A 86 11.16 8.65 3.07
N GLY A 87 12.49 8.75 3.00
CA GLY A 87 13.39 8.29 4.06
C GLY A 87 13.55 6.77 4.16
N LEU A 88 12.95 5.99 3.24
CA LEU A 88 13.11 4.53 3.19
C LEU A 88 14.09 4.05 2.11
N SER A 89 14.55 4.94 1.22
CA SER A 89 15.63 4.62 0.29
C SER A 89 16.95 4.51 1.03
N LYS A 90 17.76 3.50 0.67
CA LYS A 90 19.18 3.48 1.00
C LYS A 90 19.91 4.62 0.29
#